data_AF-Q4QXK7-F1
#
_entry.id   AF-Q4QXK7-F1
#
_cell.length_a   1.000
_cell.length_b   1.000
_cell.length_c   1.000
_cell.angle_alpha   90.00
_cell.angle_beta   90.00
_cell.angle_gamma   90.00
#
_symmetry.space_group_name_H-M   'P 1'
#
loop_
_entity.id
_entity.type
_entity.pdbx_description
1 polymer ?
#
loop_
_entity_poly.entity_id
_entity_poly.type
_entity_poly.pdbx_seq_one_letter_code
_entity_poly.pdbx_strand_id
1 'polypeptide(L)'
;VGWALHILSPNFISTSMQRRTKYNLNALSHDTAIGLIQHALDSGVQLAEVFVDTVGPAEKYQEKLKQQFPELEVTVRAKADSLFPTVSAASICAKVARDRIVKNWKFLENLEDTEMDYGSGYPNDPKTKEWLAQNLDPIFGYPQFVRFSWSTAQLILESKAVPVHWDDTEDGPSQQSAKSLLSYFTRKVSPSKRTPHRFFYERKLETVTSL
;
A
#
# COMPACT_ATOMS: atom_id res chain seq x y z
N VAL A 1 19.05 25.46 -12.85
CA VAL A 1 18.62 24.43 -11.88
C VAL A 1 17.44 23.69 -12.49
N GLY A 2 17.57 22.39 -12.74
CA GLY A 2 16.47 21.54 -13.23
C GLY A 2 15.84 20.75 -12.09
N TRP A 3 14.57 20.37 -12.21
CA TRP A 3 13.87 19.53 -11.25
C TRP A 3 12.89 18.61 -11.96
N ALA A 4 12.64 17.45 -11.35
CA ALA A 4 11.62 16.50 -11.76
C ALA A 4 10.92 15.97 -10.51
N LEU A 5 9.64 15.64 -10.63
CA LEU A 5 8.83 15.10 -9.54
C LEU A 5 8.03 13.90 -10.04
N HIS A 6 7.89 12.89 -9.19
CA HIS A 6 6.95 11.80 -9.40
C HIS A 6 5.90 11.82 -8.30
N ILE A 7 4.66 12.12 -8.67
CA ILE A 7 3.52 12.16 -7.75
C ILE A 7 2.84 10.79 -7.73
N LEU A 8 2.93 10.10 -6.59
CA LEU A 8 2.24 8.84 -6.37
C LEU A 8 0.86 9.10 -5.77
N SER A 9 -0.20 8.71 -6.46
CA SER A 9 -1.57 8.86 -5.94
C SER A 9 -1.81 7.92 -4.74
N PRO A 10 -2.71 8.28 -3.81
CA PRO A 10 -3.07 7.40 -2.69
C PRO A 10 -3.61 6.04 -3.17
N ASN A 11 -4.36 6.03 -4.27
CA ASN A 11 -4.82 4.82 -4.93
C ASN A 11 -3.65 3.96 -5.46
N PHE A 12 -2.65 4.55 -6.12
CA PHE A 12 -1.48 3.82 -6.58
C PHE A 12 -0.69 3.22 -5.41
N ILE A 13 -0.54 3.96 -4.31
CA ILE A 13 0.11 3.46 -3.09
C ILE A 13 -0.69 2.28 -2.50
N SER A 14 -2.02 2.39 -2.43
CA SER A 14 -2.90 1.35 -1.89
C SER A 14 -2.82 0.06 -2.72
N THR A 15 -3.13 0.18 -4.02
CA THR A 15 -3.10 -0.94 -4.96
C THR A 15 -1.71 -1.55 -5.11
N SER A 16 -0.64 -0.78 -4.91
CA SER A 16 0.73 -1.31 -4.93
C SER A 16 1.05 -2.11 -3.68
N MET A 17 0.61 -1.66 -2.51
CA MET A 17 0.88 -2.34 -1.24
C MET A 17 -0.04 -3.53 -0.97
N GLN A 18 -1.22 -3.56 -1.58
CA GLN A 18 -2.23 -4.62 -1.44
C GLN A 18 -2.22 -5.63 -2.62
N ARG A 19 -1.10 -5.73 -3.35
CA ARG A 19 -0.94 -6.77 -4.38
C ARG A 19 -0.82 -8.15 -3.73
N ARG A 20 -1.21 -9.20 -4.47
CA ARG A 20 -0.99 -10.62 -4.10
C ARG A 20 0.46 -10.91 -3.72
N THR A 21 1.41 -10.29 -4.41
CA THR A 21 2.83 -10.34 -4.04
C THR A 21 3.18 -9.12 -3.20
N LYS A 22 3.75 -9.38 -2.01
CA LYS A 22 4.12 -8.33 -1.06
C LYS A 22 5.03 -7.28 -1.68
N TYR A 23 4.56 -6.04 -1.70
CA TYR A 23 5.33 -4.88 -2.15
C TYR A 23 5.16 -3.73 -1.16
N ASN A 24 6.16 -3.52 -0.30
CA ASN A 24 6.03 -2.58 0.82
C ASN A 24 6.37 -1.13 0.41
N LEU A 25 6.06 -0.19 1.31
CA LEU A 25 6.27 1.24 1.08
C LEU A 25 7.73 1.62 0.82
N ASN A 26 8.70 0.93 1.46
CA ASN A 26 10.11 1.20 1.23
C ASN A 26 10.53 0.76 -0.17
N ALA A 27 10.06 -0.39 -0.64
CA ALA A 27 10.31 -0.85 -2.01
C ALA A 27 9.71 0.13 -3.02
N LEU A 28 8.44 0.53 -2.83
CA LEU A 28 7.78 1.56 -3.65
C LEU A 28 8.54 2.88 -3.68
N SER A 29 9.01 3.36 -2.52
CA SER A 29 9.79 4.59 -2.40
C SER A 29 11.13 4.49 -3.14
N HIS A 30 11.89 3.42 -2.90
CA HIS A 30 13.20 3.22 -3.54
C HIS A 30 13.07 3.07 -5.06
N ASP A 31 12.09 2.32 -5.55
CA ASP A 31 11.91 2.12 -6.99
C ASP A 31 11.46 3.43 -7.69
N THR A 32 10.66 4.25 -7.00
CA THR A 32 10.27 5.58 -7.50
C THR A 32 11.48 6.52 -7.58
N ALA A 33 12.36 6.50 -6.57
CA ALA A 33 13.59 7.29 -6.57
C ALA A 33 14.57 6.84 -7.68
N ILE A 34 14.73 5.52 -7.86
CA ILE A 34 15.50 4.94 -8.96
C ILE A 34 14.95 5.42 -10.32
N GLY A 35 13.62 5.40 -10.48
CA GLY A 35 12.96 5.89 -11.69
C GLY A 35 13.25 7.37 -11.98
N LEU A 36 13.31 8.22 -10.95
CA LEU A 36 13.67 9.64 -11.11
C LEU A 36 15.15 9.83 -11.51
N ILE A 37 16.07 9.03 -10.94
CA ILE A 37 17.49 9.06 -11.33
C ILE A 37 17.63 8.61 -12.79
N GLN A 38 16.98 7.51 -13.16
CA GLN A 38 16.99 7.00 -14.54
C GLN A 38 16.41 8.03 -15.51
N HIS A 39 15.29 8.67 -15.16
CA HIS A 39 14.69 9.71 -15.98
C HIS A 39 15.64 10.88 -16.25
N ALA A 40 16.46 11.27 -15.27
CA ALA A 40 17.45 12.33 -15.47
C ALA A 40 18.55 11.90 -16.46
N LEU A 41 19.05 10.66 -16.36
CA LEU A 41 20.00 10.08 -17.31
C LEU A 41 19.42 10.02 -18.73
N ASP A 42 18.20 9.50 -18.86
CA ASP A 42 17.49 9.36 -20.15
C ASP A 42 17.23 10.73 -20.80
N SER A 43 17.10 11.78 -19.98
CA SER A 43 16.95 13.17 -20.44
C SER A 43 18.27 13.81 -20.87
N GLY A 44 19.38 13.06 -20.88
CA GLY A 44 20.70 13.52 -21.29
C GLY A 44 21.47 14.31 -20.21
N VAL A 45 20.98 14.33 -18.97
CA VAL A 45 21.69 14.99 -17.87
C VAL A 45 22.96 14.21 -17.55
N GLN A 46 24.10 14.91 -17.54
CA GLN A 46 25.39 14.33 -17.17
C GLN A 46 25.48 14.22 -15.63
N LEU A 47 24.90 13.16 -15.06
CA LEU A 47 25.00 12.89 -13.63
C LEU A 47 26.37 12.29 -13.29
N ALA A 48 27.04 12.88 -12.31
CA ALA A 48 28.25 12.32 -11.70
C ALA A 48 28.00 11.87 -10.25
N GLU A 49 27.26 12.68 -9.47
CA GLU A 49 27.00 12.45 -8.05
C GLU A 49 25.50 12.47 -7.74
N VAL A 50 25.06 11.57 -6.85
CA VAL A 50 23.67 11.45 -6.38
C VAL A 50 23.66 11.46 -4.85
N PHE A 51 22.93 12.40 -4.27
CA PHE A 51 22.70 12.49 -2.83
C PHE A 51 21.24 12.17 -2.50
N VAL A 52 21.02 11.26 -1.56
CA VAL A 52 19.66 10.80 -1.19
C VAL A 52 19.45 10.88 0.32
N ASP A 53 18.32 11.45 0.73
CA ASP A 53 17.85 11.42 2.12
C ASP A 53 17.11 10.12 2.45
N THR A 54 17.28 9.60 3.67
CA THR A 54 16.58 8.37 4.10
C THR A 54 16.14 8.44 5.56
N VAL A 55 15.05 7.72 5.86
CA VAL A 55 14.53 7.48 7.21
C VAL A 55 14.90 6.09 7.75
N GLY A 56 15.68 5.30 7.00
CA GLY A 56 16.10 3.94 7.35
C GLY A 56 17.61 3.71 7.21
N PRO A 57 18.06 2.44 7.22
CA PRO A 57 19.48 2.10 7.10
C PRO A 57 20.06 2.58 5.77
N ALA A 58 20.94 3.58 5.84
CA ALA A 58 21.52 4.21 4.65
C ALA A 58 22.37 3.25 3.82
N GLU A 59 23.14 2.38 4.47
CA GLU A 59 24.07 1.43 3.83
C GLU A 59 23.36 0.55 2.80
N LYS A 60 22.29 -0.15 3.22
CA LYS A 60 21.53 -1.04 2.32
C LYS A 60 20.91 -0.30 1.14
N TYR A 61 20.47 0.94 1.35
CA TYR A 61 19.88 1.73 0.27
C TYR A 61 20.94 2.23 -0.70
N GLN A 62 22.10 2.65 -0.18
CA GLN A 62 23.25 3.04 -0.99
C GLN A 62 23.77 1.87 -1.83
N GLU A 63 23.88 0.67 -1.24
CA GLU A 63 24.24 -0.55 -1.97
C GLU A 63 23.24 -0.84 -3.10
N LYS A 64 21.93 -0.76 -2.83
CA LYS A 64 20.89 -0.95 -3.86
C LYS A 64 21.05 0.05 -5.01
N LEU A 65 21.31 1.33 -4.71
CA LEU A 65 21.50 2.35 -5.74
C LEU A 65 22.81 2.17 -6.51
N LYS A 66 23.92 1.84 -5.83
CA LYS A 66 25.22 1.56 -6.49
C LYS A 66 25.18 0.33 -7.38
N GLN A 67 24.43 -0.71 -7.00
CA GLN A 67 24.20 -1.87 -7.88
C GLN A 67 23.48 -1.47 -9.17
N GLN A 68 22.53 -0.54 -9.07
CA GLN A 68 21.71 -0.12 -10.20
C GLN A 68 22.38 0.95 -11.07
N PHE A 69 23.22 1.79 -10.46
CA PHE A 69 23.97 2.86 -11.12
C PHE A 69 25.46 2.78 -10.75
N PRO A 70 26.22 1.80 -11.27
CA PRO A 70 27.60 1.57 -10.87
C PRO A 70 28.55 2.73 -11.18
N GLU A 71 28.25 3.50 -12.23
CA GLU A 71 29.07 4.62 -12.71
C GLU A 71 28.85 5.92 -11.91
N LEU A 72 27.75 6.03 -11.16
CA LEU A 72 27.41 7.22 -10.40
C LEU A 72 27.99 7.17 -9.00
N GLU A 73 28.50 8.29 -8.49
CA GLU A 73 28.86 8.42 -7.08
C GLU A 73 27.63 8.66 -6.22
N VAL A 74 27.20 7.62 -5.50
CA VAL A 74 25.98 7.65 -4.70
C VAL A 74 26.30 7.77 -3.22
N THR A 75 25.74 8.79 -2.59
CA THR A 75 25.79 9.01 -1.14
C THR A 75 24.37 9.04 -0.57
N VAL A 76 24.05 8.10 0.32
CA VAL A 76 22.78 8.07 1.05
C VAL A 76 23.04 8.41 2.51
N ARG A 77 22.33 9.40 3.08
CA ARG A 77 22.45 9.74 4.50
C ARG A 77 21.10 10.08 5.10
N ALA A 78 20.97 9.90 6.41
CA ALA A 78 19.86 10.47 7.16
C ALA A 78 20.06 11.98 7.33
N LYS A 79 18.98 12.75 7.22
CA LYS A 79 18.99 14.23 7.29
C LYS A 79 19.89 14.83 6.20
N ALA A 80 19.89 14.24 5.01
CA ALA A 80 20.72 14.73 3.91
C ALA A 80 20.27 16.13 3.43
N ASP A 81 19.01 16.50 3.67
CA ASP A 81 18.44 17.81 3.35
C ASP A 81 19.04 18.96 4.17
N SER A 82 19.62 18.68 5.34
CA SER A 82 20.36 19.67 6.13
C SER A 82 21.86 19.72 5.80
N LEU A 83 22.36 18.73 5.07
CA LEU A 83 23.79 18.58 4.73
C LEU A 83 24.10 19.04 3.31
N PHE A 84 23.19 18.81 2.37
CA PHE A 84 23.41 19.04 0.94
C PHE A 84 22.35 20.00 0.38
N PRO A 85 22.74 21.17 -0.17
CA PRO A 85 21.80 22.15 -0.73
C PRO A 85 20.90 21.58 -1.83
N THR A 86 21.40 20.62 -2.62
CA THR A 86 20.64 19.94 -3.68
C THR A 86 19.50 19.10 -3.12
N VAL A 87 19.75 18.36 -2.03
CA VAL A 87 18.73 17.57 -1.33
C VAL A 87 17.74 18.49 -0.61
N SER A 88 18.21 19.61 -0.06
CA SER A 88 17.35 20.65 0.52
C SER A 88 16.37 21.23 -0.52
N ALA A 89 16.87 21.56 -1.71
CA ALA A 89 16.04 22.04 -2.82
C ALA A 89 15.01 20.98 -3.25
N ALA A 90 15.41 19.71 -3.38
CA ALA A 90 14.50 18.61 -3.70
C ALA A 90 13.39 18.45 -2.64
N SER A 91 13.74 18.58 -1.35
CA SER A 91 12.80 18.54 -0.22
C SER A 91 11.75 19.66 -0.31
N ILE A 92 12.16 20.88 -0.70
CA ILE A 92 11.24 22.00 -0.94
C ILE A 92 10.31 21.68 -2.12
N CYS A 93 10.86 21.26 -3.27
CA CYS A 93 10.06 20.90 -4.45
C CYS A 93 9.00 19.83 -4.11
N ALA A 94 9.39 18.78 -3.39
CA ALA A 94 8.49 17.70 -3.00
C ALA A 94 7.37 18.18 -2.05
N LYS A 95 7.71 18.95 -1.01
CA LYS A 95 6.73 19.46 -0.02
C LYS A 95 5.75 20.44 -0.66
N VAL A 96 6.24 21.39 -1.45
CA VAL A 96 5.38 22.38 -2.14
C VAL A 96 4.43 21.69 -3.11
N ALA A 97 4.92 20.71 -3.88
CA ALA A 97 4.07 19.96 -4.80
C ALA A 97 3.00 19.14 -4.05
N ARG A 98 3.38 18.43 -2.98
CA ARG A 98 2.46 17.69 -2.11
C ARG A 98 1.33 18.60 -1.63
N ASP A 99 1.68 19.73 -1.01
CA ASP A 99 0.72 20.64 -0.40
C ASP A 99 -0.22 21.24 -1.45
N ARG A 100 0.33 21.58 -2.63
CA ARG A 100 -0.48 22.06 -3.76
C ARG A 100 -1.46 21.01 -4.26
N ILE A 101 -1.05 19.74 -4.38
CA ILE A 101 -1.89 18.66 -4.89
C ILE A 101 -2.98 18.31 -3.89
N VAL A 102 -2.63 18.20 -2.61
CA VAL A 102 -3.58 17.89 -1.53
C VAL A 102 -4.62 19.00 -1.41
N LYS A 103 -4.20 20.27 -1.45
CA LYS A 103 -5.11 21.43 -1.40
C LYS A 103 -6.07 21.50 -2.60
N ASN A 104 -5.63 21.08 -3.78
CA ASN A 104 -6.43 21.12 -5.02
C ASN A 104 -6.91 19.73 -5.45
N TRP A 105 -6.99 18.78 -4.52
CA TRP A 105 -7.37 17.42 -4.84
C TRP A 105 -8.81 17.40 -5.36
N LYS A 106 -9.02 16.70 -6.47
CA LYS A 106 -10.36 16.47 -7.04
C LYS A 106 -10.74 15.03 -6.73
N PHE A 107 -11.76 14.87 -5.89
CA PHE A 107 -12.33 13.56 -5.61
C PHE A 107 -13.02 13.01 -6.86
N LEU A 108 -12.82 11.72 -7.14
CA LEU A 108 -13.44 11.06 -8.30
C LEU A 108 -14.88 10.64 -7.99
N GLU A 109 -15.18 10.46 -6.72
CA GLU A 109 -16.43 9.95 -6.18
C GLU A 109 -17.54 11.03 -6.13
N ASN A 110 -17.37 12.16 -6.84
CA ASN A 110 -18.30 13.30 -6.87
C ASN A 110 -18.81 13.73 -5.48
N LEU A 111 -17.89 13.81 -4.51
CA LEU A 111 -18.19 14.17 -3.12
C LEU A 111 -18.35 15.70 -2.96
N GLU A 112 -19.24 16.30 -3.74
CA GLU A 112 -19.43 17.77 -3.81
C GLU A 112 -19.82 18.40 -2.45
N ASP A 113 -20.39 17.62 -1.53
CA ASP A 113 -20.81 18.05 -0.19
C ASP A 113 -19.87 17.61 0.94
N THR A 114 -18.74 16.94 0.64
CA THR A 114 -17.82 16.54 1.72
C THR A 114 -16.99 17.72 2.22
N GLU A 115 -16.96 17.89 3.54
CA GLU A 115 -16.01 18.81 4.17
C GLU A 115 -14.59 18.43 3.72
N MET A 116 -13.97 19.35 2.96
CA MET A 116 -12.58 19.23 2.51
C MET A 116 -11.57 19.40 3.65
N ASP A 117 -12.03 19.43 4.89
CA ASP A 117 -11.22 19.67 6.07
C ASP A 117 -10.85 18.36 6.77
N TYR A 118 -10.03 17.57 6.09
CA TYR A 118 -9.51 16.28 6.56
C TYR A 118 -8.36 16.40 7.58
N GLY A 119 -8.09 17.62 8.10
CA GLY A 119 -6.96 17.91 8.99
C GLY A 119 -5.61 17.77 8.30
N SER A 120 -4.60 17.31 9.03
CA SER A 120 -3.23 17.17 8.55
C SER A 120 -3.01 15.98 7.62
N GLY A 121 -3.94 15.01 7.60
CA GLY A 121 -3.82 13.74 6.88
C GLY A 121 -2.96 12.70 7.60
N TYR A 122 -2.42 13.01 8.78
CA TYR A 122 -1.63 12.05 9.55
C TYR A 122 -2.52 11.16 10.43
N PRO A 123 -2.19 9.85 10.60
CA PRO A 123 -2.99 8.93 11.40
C PRO A 123 -3.17 9.31 12.87
N ASN A 124 -2.31 10.15 13.42
CA ASN A 124 -2.37 10.58 14.82
C ASN A 124 -3.20 11.85 15.03
N ASP A 125 -3.62 12.51 13.96
CA ASP A 125 -4.45 13.70 14.02
C ASP A 125 -5.91 13.32 14.32
N PRO A 126 -6.51 13.81 15.43
CA PRO A 126 -7.91 13.56 15.76
C PRO A 126 -8.86 13.93 14.62
N LYS A 127 -8.60 15.02 13.91
CA LYS A 127 -9.45 15.51 12.82
C LYS A 127 -9.41 14.58 11.61
N THR A 128 -8.23 14.07 11.28
CA THR A 128 -8.08 13.05 10.21
C THR A 128 -8.81 11.76 10.57
N LYS A 129 -8.76 11.32 11.84
CA LYS A 129 -9.51 10.13 12.29
C LYS A 129 -11.02 10.35 12.20
N GLU A 130 -11.49 11.52 12.58
CA GLU A 130 -12.90 11.89 12.48
C GLU A 130 -13.37 11.92 11.03
N TRP A 131 -12.60 12.56 10.14
CA TRP A 131 -12.89 12.58 8.71
C TRP A 131 -12.95 11.17 8.12
N LEU A 132 -12.02 10.28 8.48
CA LEU A 132 -12.06 8.85 8.10
C LEU A 132 -13.28 8.13 8.69
N ALA A 133 -13.76 8.49 9.87
CA ALA A 133 -14.95 7.86 10.42
C ALA A 133 -16.24 8.31 9.72
N GLN A 134 -16.29 9.56 9.24
CA GLN A 134 -17.44 10.16 8.58
C GLN A 134 -17.55 9.81 7.08
N ASN A 135 -16.41 9.61 6.41
CA ASN A 135 -16.34 9.35 4.97
C ASN A 135 -16.18 7.86 4.63
N LEU A 136 -16.73 6.98 5.48
CA LEU A 136 -16.73 5.54 5.27
C LEU A 136 -18.07 5.09 4.70
N ASP A 137 -18.06 4.60 3.46
CA ASP A 137 -19.15 3.85 2.86
C ASP A 137 -19.13 2.38 3.34
N PRO A 138 -20.26 1.78 3.75
CA PRO A 138 -20.30 0.41 4.25
C PRO A 138 -19.87 -0.66 3.23
N ILE A 139 -20.03 -0.41 1.93
CA ILE A 139 -19.73 -1.38 0.86
C ILE A 139 -18.38 -1.06 0.21
N PHE A 140 -18.17 0.19 -0.18
CA PHE A 140 -16.99 0.62 -0.95
C PHE A 140 -15.83 1.08 -0.07
N GLY A 141 -16.05 1.32 1.22
CA GLY A 141 -15.04 1.83 2.13
C GLY A 141 -14.80 3.32 1.91
N TYR A 142 -13.61 3.70 1.44
CA TYR A 142 -13.18 5.09 1.33
C TYR A 142 -13.12 5.61 -0.10
N PRO A 143 -13.18 6.94 -0.30
CA PRO A 143 -12.75 7.52 -1.57
C PRO A 143 -11.27 7.23 -1.85
N GLN A 144 -10.88 7.24 -3.12
CA GLN A 144 -9.51 6.95 -3.60
C GLN A 144 -8.42 7.89 -3.06
N PHE A 145 -8.81 8.96 -2.36
CA PHE A 145 -7.91 9.83 -1.62
C PHE A 145 -7.28 9.16 -0.39
N VAL A 146 -7.95 8.16 0.19
CA VAL A 146 -7.46 7.43 1.36
C VAL A 146 -6.50 6.32 0.93
N ARG A 147 -5.42 6.14 1.71
CA ARG A 147 -4.50 5.00 1.53
C ARG A 147 -5.06 3.78 2.26
N PHE A 148 -5.72 2.87 1.54
CA PHE A 148 -6.29 1.64 2.12
C PHE A 148 -5.24 0.71 2.73
N SER A 149 -3.98 0.84 2.33
CA SER A 149 -2.87 0.07 2.91
C SER A 149 -2.41 0.56 4.29
N TRP A 150 -2.96 1.66 4.81
CA TRP A 150 -2.61 2.15 6.15
C TRP A 150 -3.42 1.44 7.24
N SER A 151 -2.75 1.03 8.31
CA SER A 151 -3.37 0.29 9.41
C SER A 151 -4.56 1.01 10.04
N THR A 152 -4.51 2.33 10.20
CA THR A 152 -5.65 3.10 10.73
C THR A 152 -6.88 3.02 9.83
N ALA A 153 -6.71 3.06 8.51
CA ALA A 153 -7.82 2.91 7.56
C ALA A 153 -8.36 1.47 7.60
N GLN A 154 -7.47 0.47 7.64
CA GLN A 154 -7.85 -0.95 7.72
C GLN A 154 -8.66 -1.25 8.98
N LEU A 155 -8.21 -0.79 10.15
CA LEU A 155 -8.92 -1.02 11.41
C LEU A 155 -10.32 -0.40 11.44
N ILE A 156 -10.49 0.79 10.86
CA ILE A 156 -11.81 1.43 10.77
C ILE A 156 -12.70 0.67 9.77
N LEU A 157 -12.14 0.26 8.62
CA LEU A 157 -12.84 -0.53 7.60
C LEU A 157 -13.33 -1.87 8.18
N GLU A 158 -12.46 -2.62 8.85
CA GLU A 158 -12.76 -3.91 9.49
C GLU A 158 -13.82 -3.79 10.60
N SER A 159 -13.86 -2.66 11.31
CA SER A 159 -14.79 -2.47 12.43
C SER A 159 -16.16 -1.93 12.05
N LYS A 160 -16.28 -1.23 10.91
CA LYS A 160 -17.50 -0.48 10.56
C LYS A 160 -18.09 -0.80 9.18
N ALA A 161 -17.31 -1.35 8.25
CA ALA A 161 -17.80 -1.71 6.92
C ALA A 161 -18.24 -3.18 6.85
N VAL A 162 -18.88 -3.54 5.74
CA VAL A 162 -19.28 -4.92 5.45
C VAL A 162 -18.01 -5.78 5.25
N PRO A 163 -17.90 -6.96 5.89
CA PRO A 163 -16.75 -7.85 5.70
C PRO A 163 -16.61 -8.30 4.24
N VAL A 164 -15.38 -8.22 3.72
CA VAL A 164 -15.00 -8.70 2.39
C VAL A 164 -13.95 -9.79 2.54
N HIS A 165 -14.18 -10.94 1.90
CA HIS A 165 -13.24 -12.05 1.85
C HIS A 165 -12.62 -12.14 0.45
N TRP A 166 -11.30 -12.09 0.38
CA TRP A 166 -10.54 -12.27 -0.86
C TRP A 166 -9.96 -13.68 -0.93
N ASP A 167 -9.77 -14.22 -2.14
CA ASP A 167 -9.22 -15.58 -2.36
C ASP A 167 -7.85 -15.82 -1.72
N ASP A 168 -7.08 -14.74 -1.53
CA ASP A 168 -5.75 -14.70 -0.92
C ASP A 168 -5.76 -14.12 0.50
N THR A 169 -6.93 -13.75 1.03
CA THR A 169 -7.06 -13.60 2.48
C THR A 169 -6.80 -14.99 3.02
N GLU A 170 -5.66 -15.17 3.69
CA GLU A 170 -5.46 -16.40 4.42
C GLU A 170 -6.66 -16.54 5.36
N ASP A 171 -7.57 -17.47 5.06
CA ASP A 171 -8.29 -18.23 6.09
C ASP A 171 -7.25 -19.10 6.82
N GLY A 172 -6.20 -18.45 7.29
CA GLY A 172 -5.10 -19.02 8.02
C GLY A 172 -5.65 -19.41 9.38
N PRO A 173 -5.53 -20.66 9.79
CA PRO A 173 -6.13 -21.16 11.01
C PRO A 173 -5.37 -20.64 12.23
N SER A 174 -5.51 -19.36 12.57
CA SER A 174 -5.12 -18.84 13.88
C SER A 174 -6.10 -19.29 14.99
N GLN A 175 -7.11 -20.09 14.64
CA GLN A 175 -8.00 -20.80 15.56
C GLN A 175 -8.29 -22.26 15.20
N GLN A 176 -7.44 -22.96 14.42
CA GLN A 176 -7.50 -24.43 14.54
C GLN A 176 -6.74 -24.82 15.80
N SER A 177 -7.47 -24.78 16.93
CA SER A 177 -7.14 -25.59 18.10
C SER A 177 -6.68 -26.95 17.60
N ALA A 178 -5.42 -27.33 17.92
CA ALA A 178 -4.87 -28.62 17.54
C ALA A 178 -5.92 -29.70 17.80
N LYS A 179 -6.41 -30.36 16.74
CA LYS A 179 -7.45 -31.38 16.87
C LYS A 179 -6.92 -32.42 17.85
N SER A 180 -7.60 -32.56 19.00
CA SER A 180 -7.23 -33.50 20.06
C SER A 180 -7.01 -34.90 19.48
N LEU A 181 -5.93 -35.56 19.90
CA LEU A 181 -5.58 -36.93 19.49
C LEU A 181 -6.73 -37.94 19.73
N LEU A 182 -7.63 -37.66 20.68
CA LEU A 182 -8.85 -38.47 20.92
C LEU A 182 -9.83 -38.47 19.73
N SER A 183 -9.82 -37.44 18.88
CA SER A 183 -10.70 -37.36 17.71
C SER A 183 -10.36 -38.39 16.63
N TYR A 184 -9.14 -38.93 16.63
CA TYR A 184 -8.73 -40.01 15.72
C TYR A 184 -9.27 -41.38 16.14
N PHE A 185 -9.59 -41.56 17.43
CA PHE A 185 -10.11 -42.82 17.97
C PHE A 185 -11.64 -42.89 17.99
N THR A 186 -12.33 -41.80 17.65
CA THR A 186 -13.80 -41.79 17.58
C THR A 186 -14.24 -42.30 16.20
N ARG A 187 -14.77 -43.53 16.13
CA ARG A 187 -15.35 -44.08 14.89
C ARG A 187 -16.63 -43.31 14.53
N LYS A 188 -16.53 -42.31 13.64
CA LYS A 188 -17.69 -41.65 13.06
C LYS A 188 -18.37 -42.60 12.07
N VAL A 189 -19.53 -43.12 12.43
CA VAL A 189 -20.46 -43.69 11.45
C VAL A 189 -20.98 -42.52 10.63
N SER A 190 -20.41 -42.32 9.45
CA SER A 190 -20.87 -41.32 8.49
C SER A 190 -21.75 -42.00 7.45
N PRO A 191 -22.96 -41.49 7.15
CA PRO A 191 -23.74 -42.00 6.03
C PRO A 191 -22.91 -41.83 4.76
N SER A 192 -22.84 -42.85 3.90
CA SER A 192 -22.06 -42.78 2.67
C SER A 192 -22.70 -41.74 1.73
N LYS A 193 -22.26 -40.49 1.83
CA LYS A 193 -22.55 -39.51 0.77
C LYS A 193 -21.82 -40.03 -0.47
N ARG A 194 -22.58 -40.41 -1.51
CA ARG A 194 -22.00 -40.76 -2.81
C ARG A 194 -21.11 -39.61 -3.23
N THR A 195 -19.84 -39.90 -3.48
CA THR A 195 -18.91 -38.91 -4.02
C THR A 195 -19.48 -38.43 -5.36
N PRO A 196 -19.66 -37.12 -5.55
CA PRO A 196 -20.16 -36.60 -6.81
C PRO A 196 -19.22 -37.00 -7.94
N HIS A 197 -19.79 -37.24 -9.13
CA HIS A 197 -18.97 -37.54 -10.31
C HIS A 197 -17.94 -36.43 -10.54
N ARG A 198 -16.72 -36.80 -10.94
CA ARG A 198 -15.57 -35.91 -11.12
C ARG A 198 -15.92 -34.61 -11.84
N PHE A 199 -16.74 -34.71 -12.89
CA PHE A 199 -17.25 -33.58 -13.67
C PHE A 199 -17.86 -32.45 -12.81
N PHE A 200 -18.72 -32.80 -11.83
CA PHE A 200 -19.40 -31.83 -10.96
C PHE A 200 -18.44 -31.26 -9.92
N TYR A 201 -17.58 -32.11 -9.35
CA TYR A 201 -16.59 -31.70 -8.36
C TYR A 201 -15.60 -30.67 -8.92
N GLU A 202 -15.03 -30.93 -10.10
CA GLU A 202 -14.07 -30.02 -10.74
C GLU A 202 -14.68 -28.67 -11.12
N ARG A 203 -15.99 -28.63 -11.38
CA ARG A 203 -16.72 -27.42 -11.82
C ARG A 203 -17.46 -26.71 -10.68
N LYS A 204 -17.32 -27.19 -9.44
CA LYS A 204 -18.02 -26.65 -8.26
C LYS A 204 -19.54 -26.60 -8.45
N LEU A 205 -20.10 -27.64 -9.08
CA LEU A 205 -21.53 -27.77 -9.32
C LEU A 205 -22.17 -28.63 -8.24
N GLU A 206 -23.24 -28.12 -7.61
CA GLU A 206 -23.98 -28.80 -6.56
C GLU A 206 -25.48 -28.82 -6.87
N THR A 207 -26.20 -29.80 -6.32
CA THR A 207 -27.66 -29.87 -6.47
C THR A 207 -28.31 -28.86 -5.54
N VAL A 208 -29.16 -27.99 -6.09
CA VAL A 208 -29.94 -27.03 -5.29
C VAL A 208 -31.04 -27.79 -4.54
N THR A 209 -30.94 -27.86 -3.22
CA THR A 209 -31.92 -28.54 -2.36
C THR A 209 -32.95 -27.60 -1.73
N SER A 210 -32.74 -26.29 -1.83
CA SER A 210 -33.62 -25.23 -1.35
C SER A 210 -33.29 -23.92 -2.09
N LEU A 211 -34.31 -23.09 -2.31
CA LEU A 211 -34.19 -21.73 -2.87
C LEU A 211 -34.23 -20.69 -1.75
#